data_AF-A0A1S3XUV4-F1
#
_entry.id   AF-A0A1S3XUV4-F1
#
_cell.length_a   1.000
_cell.length_b   1.000
_cell.length_c   1.000
_cell.angle_alpha   90.00
_cell.angle_beta   90.00
_cell.angle_gamma   90.00
#
_symmetry.space_group_name_H-M   'P 1'
#
loop_
_entity.id
_entity.type
_entity.pdbx_description
1 polymer ?
#
loop_
_entity_poly.entity_id
_entity_poly.type
_entity_poly.pdbx_seq_one_letter_code
_entity_poly.pdbx_strand_id
1 'polypeptide(L)'
;MSLDKLVFGKACHLPVELEHRALSALRQLNLDMEITGTRKVIQLHELDEFRSHAFESTRLYKERMKIMHPPLPTKRLKLFSGKLKSRWSGPFRVVEMHPARAVEIASEDGSRKFKVNRQSLKYYQGMVGEDKVISTMYLKDP
;
A
#
# COMPACT_ATOMS: atom_id res chain seq x y z
N MET A 1 -50.59 -1.42 94.61
CA MET A 1 -49.67 -1.93 93.57
C MET A 1 -50.49 -2.31 92.36
N SER A 2 -50.48 -1.47 91.32
CA SER A 2 -51.19 -1.71 90.06
C SER A 2 -50.29 -2.47 89.10
N LEU A 3 -50.82 -3.52 88.49
CA LEU A 3 -50.14 -4.35 87.51
C LEU A 3 -50.29 -3.69 86.13
N ASP A 4 -49.20 -3.16 85.58
CA ASP A 4 -49.18 -2.50 84.29
C ASP A 4 -49.51 -3.49 83.16
N LYS A 5 -50.62 -3.24 82.45
CA LYS A 5 -51.00 -4.00 81.26
C LYS A 5 -50.20 -3.48 80.07
N LEU A 6 -49.18 -4.22 79.67
CA LEU A 6 -48.44 -3.97 78.43
C LEU A 6 -49.34 -4.27 77.22
N VAL A 7 -49.77 -3.22 76.52
CA VAL A 7 -50.52 -3.35 75.26
C VAL A 7 -49.58 -3.05 74.10
N PHE A 8 -49.24 -4.08 73.31
CA PHE A 8 -48.53 -3.89 72.04
C PHE A 8 -49.52 -3.32 71.01
N GLY A 9 -49.38 -2.03 70.71
CA GLY A 9 -50.01 -1.43 69.54
C GLY A 9 -49.44 -2.08 68.29
N LYS A 10 -50.31 -2.66 67.45
CA LYS A 10 -49.94 -3.28 66.17
C LYS A 10 -49.34 -2.21 65.24
N ALA A 11 -48.01 -2.15 65.15
CA ALA A 11 -47.32 -1.34 64.15
C ALA A 11 -47.41 -2.00 62.76
N CYS A 12 -48.62 -2.04 62.18
CA CYS A 12 -48.87 -2.66 60.88
C CYS A 12 -48.59 -1.75 59.67
N HIS A 13 -48.09 -0.53 59.88
CA HIS A 13 -47.80 0.42 58.80
C HIS A 13 -46.33 0.42 58.34
N LEU A 14 -45.41 0.04 59.23
CA LEU A 14 -43.98 0.01 58.96
C LEU A 14 -43.57 -0.92 57.78
N PRO A 15 -44.15 -2.13 57.61
CA PRO A 15 -43.77 -3.00 56.50
C PRO A 15 -44.16 -2.42 55.13
N VAL A 16 -45.38 -1.87 55.05
CA VAL A 16 -45.92 -1.27 53.82
C VAL A 16 -45.14 -0.02 53.40
N GLU A 17 -44.75 0.82 54.37
CA GLU A 17 -43.92 1.99 54.10
C GLU A 17 -42.54 1.62 53.56
N LEU A 18 -41.94 0.55 54.10
CA LEU A 18 -40.64 0.05 53.62
C LEU A 18 -40.75 -0.51 52.20
N GLU A 19 -41.78 -1.30 51.91
CA GLU A 19 -42.05 -1.81 50.56
C GLU A 19 -42.27 -0.69 49.55
N HIS A 20 -43.08 0.31 49.90
CA HIS A 20 -43.35 1.47 49.03
C HIS A 20 -42.07 2.28 48.75
N ARG A 21 -41.23 2.49 49.76
CA ARG A 21 -39.92 3.17 49.58
C ARG A 21 -38.99 2.35 48.70
N ALA A 22 -38.92 1.03 48.88
CA ALA A 22 -38.12 0.15 48.05
C ALA A 22 -38.59 0.16 46.58
N LEU A 23 -39.90 0.09 46.35
CA LEU A 23 -40.49 0.18 45.01
C LEU A 23 -40.22 1.54 44.36
N SER A 24 -40.26 2.62 45.13
CA SER A 24 -39.96 3.97 44.63
C SER A 24 -38.49 4.12 44.22
N ALA A 25 -37.57 3.62 45.04
CA ALA A 25 -36.14 3.60 44.71
C ALA A 25 -35.86 2.77 43.46
N LEU A 26 -36.48 1.59 43.33
CA LEU A 26 -36.33 0.73 42.15
C LEU A 26 -36.87 1.41 40.88
N ARG A 27 -38.01 2.11 40.96
CA ARG A 27 -38.54 2.89 39.82
C ARG A 27 -37.60 4.00 39.39
N GLN A 28 -36.99 4.73 40.34
CA GLN A 28 -36.03 5.78 40.05
C GLN A 28 -34.77 5.22 39.37
N LEU A 29 -34.20 4.15 39.93
CA LEU A 29 -33.04 3.49 39.33
C LEU A 29 -33.31 3.01 37.89
N ASN A 30 -34.48 2.43 37.63
CA ASN A 30 -34.86 2.00 36.29
C ASN A 30 -34.98 3.17 35.31
N LEU A 31 -35.59 4.29 35.74
CA LEU A 31 -35.69 5.49 34.92
C LEU A 31 -34.30 6.08 34.59
N ASP A 32 -33.42 6.16 35.59
CA ASP A 32 -32.06 6.66 35.41
C ASP A 32 -31.24 5.77 34.46
N MET A 33 -31.43 4.45 34.52
CA MET A 33 -30.81 3.51 33.58
C MET A 33 -31.29 3.74 32.15
N GLU A 34 -32.59 3.93 31.91
CA GLU A 34 -33.13 4.24 30.58
C GLU A 34 -32.64 5.58 30.03
N ILE A 35 -32.63 6.63 30.86
CA ILE A 35 -32.09 7.95 30.48
C ILE A 35 -30.60 7.84 30.13
N THR A 36 -29.84 7.09 30.92
CA THR A 36 -28.42 6.87 30.66
C THR A 36 -28.19 6.05 29.39
N GLY A 37 -29.02 5.02 29.16
CA GLY A 37 -28.98 4.19 27.96
C GLY A 37 -29.28 4.97 26.70
N THR A 38 -30.39 5.70 26.67
CA THR A 38 -30.79 6.55 25.55
C THR A 38 -29.74 7.62 25.24
N ARG A 39 -29.18 8.27 26.26
CA ARG A 39 -28.09 9.24 26.08
C ARG A 39 -26.87 8.62 25.40
N LYS A 40 -26.45 7.43 25.81
CA LYS A 40 -25.31 6.72 25.17
C LYS A 40 -25.61 6.37 23.72
N VAL A 41 -26.83 5.92 23.42
CA VAL A 41 -27.25 5.59 22.05
C VAL A 41 -27.22 6.83 21.16
N ILE A 42 -27.72 7.97 21.64
CA ILE A 42 -27.67 9.24 20.90
C ILE A 42 -26.23 9.65 20.61
N GLN A 43 -25.35 9.61 21.62
CA GLN A 43 -23.94 9.95 21.42
C GLN A 43 -23.25 9.03 20.41
N LEU A 44 -23.57 7.73 20.39
CA LEU A 44 -23.04 6.80 19.40
C LEU A 44 -23.55 7.12 17.99
N HIS A 45 -24.83 7.46 17.85
CA HIS A 45 -25.42 7.85 16.57
C HIS A 45 -24.77 9.12 16.01
N GLU A 46 -24.57 10.15 16.85
CA GLU A 46 -23.86 11.37 16.46
C GLU A 46 -22.44 11.06 15.95
N LEU A 47 -21.70 10.20 16.66
CA LEU A 47 -20.35 9.79 16.25
C LEU A 47 -20.34 9.02 14.92
N ASP A 48 -21.34 8.18 14.68
CA ASP A 48 -21.48 7.44 13.42
C ASP A 48 -21.79 8.38 12.24
N GLU A 49 -22.63 9.38 12.47
CA GLU A 49 -22.93 10.41 11.49
C GLU A 49 -21.68 11.24 11.11
N PHE A 50 -20.88 11.64 12.10
CA PHE A 50 -19.60 12.33 11.84
C PHE A 50 -18.63 11.48 11.02
N ARG A 51 -18.55 10.17 11.30
CA ARG A 51 -17.71 9.24 10.53
C ARG A 51 -18.19 9.11 9.09
N SER A 52 -19.49 8.95 8.90
CA SER A 52 -20.11 8.88 7.58
C SER A 52 -19.85 10.16 6.79
N HIS A 53 -20.00 11.32 7.42
CA HIS A 53 -19.71 12.61 6.80
C HIS A 53 -18.23 12.78 6.40
N ALA A 54 -17.29 12.37 7.27
CA ALA A 54 -15.86 12.40 6.97
C ALA A 54 -15.49 11.46 5.80
N PHE A 55 -16.13 10.29 5.73
CA PHE A 55 -15.93 9.34 4.63
C PHE A 55 -16.44 9.90 3.30
N GLU A 56 -17.67 10.41 3.25
CA GLU A 56 -18.25 10.98 2.04
C GLU A 56 -17.49 12.22 1.56
N SER A 57 -17.09 13.12 2.46
CA SER A 57 -16.28 14.29 2.10
C SER A 57 -14.91 13.89 1.51
N THR A 58 -14.25 12.89 2.10
CA THR A 58 -12.99 12.35 1.57
C THR A 58 -13.17 11.70 0.20
N ARG A 59 -14.25 10.93 0.03
CA ARG A 59 -14.60 10.30 -1.25
C ARG A 59 -14.82 11.35 -2.34
N LEU A 60 -15.65 12.36 -2.07
CA LEU A 60 -15.92 13.47 -2.99
C LEU A 60 -14.64 14.25 -3.34
N TYR A 61 -13.78 14.49 -2.35
CA TYR A 61 -12.48 15.13 -2.60
C TYR A 61 -11.62 14.32 -3.58
N LYS A 62 -11.49 13.00 -3.36
CA LYS A 62 -10.74 12.12 -4.26
C LYS A 62 -11.34 12.06 -5.67
N GLU A 63 -12.66 12.03 -5.78
CA GLU A 63 -13.35 12.06 -7.07
C GLU A 63 -13.08 13.37 -7.82
N ARG A 64 -13.21 14.52 -7.15
CA ARG A 64 -12.84 15.83 -7.71
C ARG A 64 -11.38 15.89 -8.13
N MET A 65 -10.48 15.35 -7.31
CA MET A 65 -9.05 15.35 -7.58
C MET A 65 -8.70 14.49 -8.81
N LYS A 66 -9.40 13.37 -9.05
CA LYS A 66 -9.26 12.59 -10.29
C LYS A 66 -9.70 13.36 -11.54
N ILE A 67 -10.70 14.23 -11.42
CA ILE A 67 -11.17 15.06 -12.54
C ILE A 67 -10.15 16.18 -12.83
N MET A 68 -9.66 16.85 -11.79
CA MET A 68 -8.67 17.93 -11.94
C MET A 68 -7.30 17.42 -12.37
N HIS A 69 -6.91 16.26 -11.85
CA HIS A 69 -5.63 15.61 -12.14
C HIS A 69 -5.92 14.19 -12.64
N PRO A 70 -6.34 14.06 -13.91
CA PRO A 70 -6.55 12.75 -14.50
C PRO A 70 -5.23 11.99 -14.40
N PRO A 71 -5.24 10.74 -13.88
CA PRO A 71 -4.03 9.94 -13.84
C PRO A 71 -3.50 9.86 -15.26
N LEU A 72 -2.25 10.29 -15.44
CA LEU A 72 -1.55 10.13 -16.70
C LEU A 72 -1.70 8.65 -17.08
N PRO A 73 -2.17 8.33 -18.31
CA PRO A 73 -2.16 6.96 -18.75
C PRO A 73 -0.69 6.58 -18.75
N THR A 74 -0.28 5.83 -17.74
CA THR A 74 0.94 5.08 -17.79
C THR A 74 0.72 4.16 -18.98
N LYS A 75 1.15 4.58 -20.18
CA LYS A 75 1.58 3.64 -21.21
C LYS A 75 2.36 2.64 -20.39
N ARG A 76 1.86 1.41 -20.33
CA ARG A 76 2.46 0.34 -19.55
C ARG A 76 3.91 0.30 -19.98
N LEU A 77 4.76 1.04 -19.29
CA LEU A 77 6.19 0.87 -19.34
C LEU A 77 6.26 -0.49 -18.68
N LYS A 78 6.25 -1.53 -19.51
CA LYS A 78 6.83 -2.81 -19.17
C LYS A 78 8.31 -2.49 -18.93
N LEU A 79 8.60 -1.76 -17.84
CA LEU A 79 9.81 -1.90 -17.08
C LEU A 79 9.71 -3.34 -16.66
N PHE A 80 10.28 -4.22 -17.49
CA PHE A 80 10.44 -5.60 -17.14
C PHE A 80 11.14 -5.59 -15.78
N SER A 81 10.45 -6.01 -14.72
CA SER A 81 11.02 -6.24 -13.40
C SER A 81 11.92 -7.49 -13.39
N GLY A 82 12.53 -7.78 -14.54
CA GLY A 82 13.48 -8.84 -14.78
C GLY A 82 14.75 -8.23 -15.32
N LYS A 83 15.89 -8.86 -14.99
CA LYS A 83 17.22 -8.46 -15.45
C LYS A 83 17.20 -8.09 -16.93
N LEU A 84 17.70 -6.90 -17.27
CA LEU A 84 17.87 -6.45 -18.65
C LEU A 84 18.68 -7.52 -19.41
N LYS A 85 18.01 -8.37 -20.20
CA LYS A 85 18.70 -9.36 -21.04
C LYS A 85 19.23 -8.60 -22.25
N SER A 86 20.53 -8.31 -22.26
CA SER A 86 21.21 -7.79 -23.44
C SER A 86 21.02 -8.77 -24.60
N ARG A 87 20.34 -8.34 -25.66
CA ARG A 87 20.22 -9.10 -26.92
C ARG A 87 21.45 -8.76 -27.77
N TRP A 88 22.14 -9.77 -28.29
CA TRP A 88 23.29 -9.59 -29.18
C TRP A 88 22.80 -9.33 -30.61
N SER A 89 23.32 -8.29 -31.28
CA SER A 89 22.83 -7.80 -32.57
C SER A 89 23.40 -8.50 -33.81
N GLY A 90 23.97 -9.70 -33.66
CA GLY A 90 24.57 -10.49 -34.74
C GLY A 90 26.08 -10.30 -34.88
N PRO A 91 26.71 -10.95 -35.89
CA PRO A 91 28.15 -10.85 -36.16
C PRO A 91 28.51 -9.50 -36.81
N PHE A 92 29.70 -8.99 -36.47
CA PHE A 92 30.25 -7.75 -37.02
C PHE A 92 31.75 -7.92 -37.29
N ARG A 93 32.28 -7.18 -38.27
CA ARG A 93 33.71 -7.14 -38.58
C ARG A 93 34.39 -6.05 -37.77
N VAL A 94 35.54 -6.34 -37.14
CA VAL A 94 36.33 -5.33 -36.42
C VAL A 94 37.21 -4.58 -37.41
N VAL A 95 37.10 -3.25 -37.44
CA VAL A 95 37.84 -2.38 -38.36
C VAL A 95 39.07 -1.80 -37.67
N GLU A 96 38.89 -1.22 -36.48
CA GLU A 96 39.96 -0.51 -35.77
C GLU A 96 39.79 -0.65 -34.26
N MET A 97 40.91 -0.77 -33.54
CA MET A 97 40.94 -0.75 -32.08
C MET A 97 41.56 0.56 -31.58
N HIS A 98 40.85 1.26 -30.70
CA HIS A 98 41.33 2.48 -30.07
C HIS A 98 41.90 2.18 -28.67
N PRO A 99 42.98 2.85 -28.24
CA PRO A 99 43.57 2.65 -26.91
C PRO A 99 42.60 2.99 -25.75
N ALA A 100 41.60 3.85 -25.99
CA ALA A 100 40.59 4.28 -25.03
C ALA A 100 39.40 3.31 -24.86
N ARG A 101 39.60 2.00 -25.03
CA ARG A 101 38.58 0.93 -24.91
C ARG A 101 37.43 0.97 -25.93
N ALA A 102 37.53 1.80 -26.96
CA ALA A 102 36.58 1.83 -28.06
C ALA A 102 37.06 0.96 -29.23
N VAL A 103 36.13 0.28 -29.88
CA VAL A 103 36.37 -0.55 -31.06
C VAL A 103 35.40 -0.11 -32.13
N GLU A 104 35.91 0.15 -33.32
CA GLU A 104 35.08 0.40 -34.49
C GLU A 104 34.74 -0.94 -35.16
N ILE A 105 33.45 -1.22 -35.25
CA ILE A 105 32.92 -2.40 -35.91
C ILE A 105 32.12 -1.98 -37.15
N ALA A 106 32.17 -2.78 -38.19
CA ALA A 106 31.36 -2.60 -39.39
C ALA A 106 30.37 -3.75 -39.56
N SER A 107 29.22 -3.43 -40.16
CA SER A 107 28.31 -4.44 -40.71
C SER A 107 29.05 -5.33 -41.72
N GLU A 108 28.54 -6.53 -41.96
CA GLU A 108 29.12 -7.47 -42.90
C GLU A 108 29.31 -6.88 -44.31
N ASP A 109 28.36 -6.07 -44.77
CA ASP A 109 28.40 -5.36 -46.06
C ASP A 109 29.32 -4.13 -46.05
N GLY A 110 29.96 -3.80 -44.92
CA GLY A 110 30.80 -2.60 -44.76
C GLY A 110 30.03 -1.27 -44.75
N SER A 111 28.72 -1.29 -44.95
CA SER A 111 27.87 -0.11 -45.16
C SER A 111 27.70 0.79 -43.94
N ARG A 112 27.79 0.23 -42.72
CA ARG A 112 27.61 0.95 -41.47
C ARG A 112 28.75 0.64 -40.51
N LYS A 113 29.40 1.69 -40.01
CA LYS A 113 30.41 1.62 -38.95
C LYS A 113 29.83 2.11 -37.63
N PHE A 114 30.14 1.43 -36.55
CA PHE A 114 29.72 1.75 -35.20
C PHE A 114 30.93 1.78 -34.28
N LYS A 115 30.98 2.76 -33.38
CA LYS A 115 31.96 2.81 -32.30
C LYS A 115 31.33 2.22 -31.04
N VAL A 116 31.86 1.09 -30.58
CA VAL A 116 31.35 0.37 -29.41
C VAL A 116 32.44 0.18 -28.36
N ASN A 117 32.05 0.01 -27.10
CA ASN A 117 33.00 -0.38 -26.04
C ASN A 117 33.41 -1.85 -26.24
N ARG A 118 34.68 -2.16 -26.03
CA ARG A 118 35.20 -3.54 -26.04
C ARG A 118 34.43 -4.49 -25.11
N GLN A 119 33.90 -4.02 -23.98
CA GLN A 119 33.09 -4.82 -23.05
C GLN A 119 31.74 -5.27 -23.64
N SER A 120 31.26 -4.57 -24.67
CA SER A 120 30.01 -4.87 -25.36
C SER A 120 30.19 -5.82 -26.54
N LEU A 121 31.38 -6.39 -26.71
CA LEU A 121 31.73 -7.32 -27.78
C LEU A 121 31.96 -8.72 -27.22
N LYS A 122 31.53 -9.73 -27.97
CA LYS A 122 31.80 -11.15 -27.70
C LYS A 122 32.30 -11.80 -28.98
N TYR A 123 33.26 -12.73 -28.85
CA TYR A 123 33.73 -13.50 -29.99
C TYR A 123 32.57 -14.30 -30.60
N TYR A 124 32.37 -14.14 -31.90
CA TYR A 124 31.37 -14.90 -32.63
C TYR A 124 31.96 -16.26 -33.01
N GLN A 125 31.44 -17.32 -32.40
CA GLN A 125 31.82 -18.69 -32.73
C GLN A 125 30.89 -19.17 -33.85
N GLY A 126 31.23 -18.82 -35.09
CA GLY A 126 30.48 -19.23 -36.29
C GLY A 126 30.49 -20.75 -36.50
N MET A 127 29.51 -21.26 -37.25
CA MET A 127 29.55 -22.66 -37.71
C MET A 127 30.66 -22.83 -38.74
N VAL A 128 31.39 -23.94 -38.64
CA VAL A 128 32.58 -24.30 -39.43
C VAL A 128 32.33 -24.05 -40.93
N GLY A 129 33.06 -23.08 -41.52
CA GLY A 129 32.97 -22.82 -42.95
C GLY A 129 33.50 -21.47 -43.45
N GLU A 130 33.79 -20.49 -42.61
CA GLU A 130 34.41 -19.23 -43.04
C GLU A 130 35.83 -19.11 -42.51
N ASP A 131 36.77 -18.94 -43.45
CA ASP A 131 38.20 -18.93 -43.19
C ASP A 131 38.58 -17.90 -42.12
N LYS A 132 39.36 -18.39 -41.16
CA LYS A 132 40.07 -17.62 -40.15
C LYS A 132 40.93 -16.54 -40.83
N VAL A 133 40.40 -15.33 -41.01
CA VAL A 133 41.25 -14.14 -41.11
C VAL A 133 41.52 -13.63 -39.70
N ILE A 134 42.35 -14.38 -38.98
CA ILE A 134 43.00 -13.90 -37.77
C ILE A 134 44.14 -12.99 -38.27
N SER A 135 43.88 -11.69 -38.38
CA SER A 135 44.99 -10.73 -38.48
C SER A 135 45.62 -10.61 -37.10
N THR A 136 46.62 -11.46 -36.87
CA THR A 136 47.51 -11.38 -35.71
C THR A 136 48.36 -10.12 -35.89
N MET A 137 47.92 -8.99 -35.33
CA MET A 137 48.78 -7.81 -35.21
C MET A 137 49.53 -7.91 -33.88
N TYR A 138 50.84 -8.11 -33.97
CA TYR A 138 51.76 -8.11 -32.83
C TYR A 138 51.72 -6.73 -32.14
N LEU A 139 51.38 -6.70 -30.86
CA LEU A 139 51.68 -5.56 -30.00
C LEU A 139 53.21 -5.54 -29.82
N LYS A 140 53.85 -4.52 -30.37
CA LYS A 140 55.23 -4.17 -30.04
C LYS A 140 55.14 -3.18 -28.89
N ASP A 141 55.47 -3.64 -27.69
CA ASP A 141 55.55 -2.77 -26.53
C ASP A 141 56.84 -1.92 -26.60
N PRO A 142 56.83 -0.68 -26.06
CA PRO A 142 57.94 0.27 -26.09
C PRO A 142 59.16 -0.15 -25.27
#